data_AF-W0EFJ9-F1
#
_entry.id   AF-W0EFJ9-F1
#
_cell.length_a   1.000
_cell.length_b   1.000
_cell.length_c   1.000
_cell.angle_alpha   90.00
_cell.angle_beta   90.00
_cell.angle_gamma   90.00
#
_symmetry.space_group_name_H-M   'P 1'
#
loop_
_entity.id
_entity.type
_entity.pdbx_description
1 polymer ?
#
loop_
_entity_poly.entity_id
_entity_poly.type
_entity_poly.pdbx_seq_one_letter_code
_entity_poly.pdbx_strand_id
1 'polypeptide(L)' 'MDVSAAAALGAGIAAGLAALGASLGNGSLITKTIEGIARQPEAKGALQSTMFIGVGLVEALPLLTWVLALLLMFTK' A
#
# COMPACT_ATOMS: atom_id res chain seq x y z
N MET A 1 -12.00 4.30 -28.33
CA MET A 1 -11.53 3.16 -27.51
C MET A 1 -12.73 2.31 -27.18
N ASP A 2 -12.64 0.99 -27.31
CA ASP A 2 -13.70 0.12 -26.79
C ASP A 2 -13.67 0.09 -25.24
N VAL A 3 -14.74 -0.46 -24.65
CA VAL A 3 -14.92 -0.50 -23.20
C VAL A 3 -13.83 -1.33 -22.51
N SER A 4 -13.30 -2.36 -23.17
CA SER A 4 -12.26 -3.24 -22.63
C SER A 4 -10.89 -2.55 -22.58
N ALA A 5 -10.56 -1.78 -23.63
CA ALA A 5 -9.35 -0.96 -23.65
C ALA A 5 -9.39 0.14 -22.57
N ALA A 6 -10.53 0.82 -22.42
CA ALA A 6 -10.72 1.83 -21.38
C ALA A 6 -10.63 1.23 -19.96
N ALA A 7 -11.22 0.04 -19.80
CA ALA A 7 -11.19 -0.75 -18.58
C ALA A 7 -9.77 -1.13 -18.13
N ALA A 8 -8.98 -1.70 -19.04
CA ALA A 8 -7.61 -2.12 -18.76
C ALA A 8 -6.72 -0.93 -18.40
N LEU A 9 -6.87 0.20 -19.11
CA LEU A 9 -6.13 1.42 -18.81
C LEU A 9 -6.48 1.98 -17.43
N GLY A 10 -7.78 2.06 -17.10
CA GLY A 10 -8.24 2.51 -15.78
C GLY A 10 -7.72 1.63 -14.65
N ALA A 11 -7.74 0.30 -14.84
CA ALA A 11 -7.20 -0.65 -13.87
C ALA A 11 -5.68 -0.46 -13.66
N GLY A 12 -4.92 -0.29 -14.73
CA GLY A 12 -3.46 -0.06 -14.66
C GLY A 12 -3.11 1.24 -13.94
N ILE A 13 -3.83 2.34 -14.22
CA ILE A 13 -3.61 3.63 -13.55
C ILE A 13 -3.95 3.53 -12.07
N ALA A 14 -5.10 2.95 -11.72
CA ALA A 14 -5.51 2.79 -10.34
C ALA A 14 -4.50 1.94 -9.54
N ALA A 15 -4.08 0.80 -10.09
CA ALA A 15 -3.07 -0.06 -9.47
C ALA A 15 -1.72 0.66 -9.30
N GLY A 16 -1.26 1.41 -10.31
CA GLY A 16 -0.01 2.15 -10.24
C GLY A 16 -0.02 3.25 -9.17
N LEU A 17 -1.11 4.01 -9.07
CA LEU A 17 -1.26 5.06 -8.06
C LEU A 17 -1.36 4.48 -6.64
N ALA A 18 -2.09 3.38 -6.49
CA ALA A 18 -2.17 2.64 -5.22
C ALA A 18 -0.79 2.13 -4.77
N ALA A 19 -0.03 1.51 -5.68
CA ALA A 19 1.31 1.02 -5.38
C ALA A 19 2.27 2.14 -4.98
N LEU A 20 2.18 3.30 -5.64
CA LEU A 20 2.98 4.47 -5.30
C LEU A 20 2.64 5.00 -3.89
N GLY A 21 1.35 5.13 -3.57
CA GLY A 21 0.88 5.55 -2.25
C GLY A 21 1.34 4.61 -1.14
N ALA A 22 1.21 3.30 -1.36
CA ALA A 22 1.67 2.27 -0.43
C ALA A 22 3.19 2.36 -0.18
N SER A 23 3.97 2.50 -1.25
CA SER A 23 5.43 2.57 -1.18
C SER A 23 5.91 3.77 -0.37
N LEU A 24 5.30 4.94 -0.57
CA LEU A 24 5.62 6.16 0.18
C LEU A 24 5.21 6.04 1.67
N GLY A 25 4.02 5.51 1.94
CA GLY A 25 3.51 5.31 3.29
C GLY A 25 4.37 4.33 4.10
N ASN A 26 4.60 3.14 3.54
CA ASN A 26 5.41 2.10 4.17
C ASN A 26 6.87 2.52 4.31
N GLY A 27 7.44 3.17 3.29
CA GLY A 27 8.81 3.70 3.36
C GLY A 27 9.00 4.64 4.55
N SER A 28 8.09 5.60 4.72
CA SER A 28 8.11 6.53 5.85
C SER A 28 7.96 5.83 7.21
N LEU A 29 7.01 4.91 7.34
CA LEU A 29 6.77 4.12 8.55
C LEU A 29 8.00 3.29 8.95
N ILE A 30 8.57 2.56 7.99
CA ILE A 30 9.70 1.66 8.22
C ILE A 30 10.96 2.48 8.57
N THR A 31 11.25 3.55 7.84
CA THR A 31 12.40 4.43 8.14
C THR A 31 12.30 5.00 9.56
N LYS A 32 11.14 5.55 9.95
CA LYS A 32 10.93 6.09 11.30
C LYS A 32 11.05 5.01 12.38
N THR A 33 10.62 3.79 12.08
CA THR A 33 10.75 2.65 13.00
C THR A 33 12.22 2.29 13.20
N ILE A 34 13.00 2.21 12.12
CA ILE A 34 14.44 1.92 12.17
C ILE A 34 15.18 3.02 12.95
N GLU A 35 14.89 4.29 12.68
CA GLU A 35 15.47 5.42 13.43
C GLU A 35 15.11 5.36 14.92
N GLY A 36 13.86 5.01 15.25
CA GLY A 36 13.41 4.84 16.63
C GLY A 36 14.16 3.70 17.34
N ILE A 37 14.31 2.56 16.69
CA ILE A 37 15.07 1.41 17.21
C ILE A 37 16.55 1.77 17.40
N ALA A 38 17.15 2.51 16.47
CA ALA A 38 18.55 2.94 16.56
C ALA A 38 18.79 3.87 17.76
N ARG A 39 17.80 4.71 18.11
CA ARG A 39 17.87 5.59 19.30
C ARG A 39 17.58 4.85 20.60
N GLN A 40 16.72 3.84 20.57
CA GLN A 40 16.30 3.11 21.76
C GLN A 40 16.08 1.61 21.46
N PRO A 41 17.14 0.79 21.51
CA PRO A 41 17.08 -0.63 21.13
C PRO A 41 16.12 -1.47 21.97
N GLU A 42 15.93 -1.11 23.24
CA GLU A 42 15.04 -1.80 24.18
C GLU A 42 13.56 -1.68 23.76
N ALA A 43 13.20 -0.62 23.03
CA ALA A 43 11.85 -0.36 22.55
C ALA A 43 11.50 -1.11 21.26
N LYS A 44 12.42 -1.91 20.70
CA LYS A 44 12.26 -2.56 19.39
C LYS A 44 10.94 -3.30 19.20
N GLY A 45 10.55 -4.13 20.17
CA GLY A 45 9.32 -4.93 20.06
C GLY A 45 8.05 -4.07 19.96
N ALA A 46 7.97 -3.00 20.77
CA ALA A 46 6.84 -2.08 20.76
C ALA A 46 6.78 -1.25 19.47
N LEU A 47 7.93 -0.77 19.00
CA LEU A 47 8.04 0.00 17.76
C LEU A 47 7.67 -0.85 16.53
N GLN A 48 8.15 -2.10 16.45
CA GLN A 48 7.78 -3.02 15.37
C GLN A 48 6.28 -3.35 15.39
N SER A 49 5.70 -3.58 16.58
CA SER A 49 4.26 -3.84 16.70
C SER A 49 3.43 -2.65 16.18
N THR A 50 3.81 -1.44 16.57
CA THR A 50 3.15 -0.21 16.11
C THR A 50 3.34 0.00 14.60
N MET A 51 4.54 -0.27 14.07
CA MET A 51 4.84 -0.21 12.65
C MET A 51 3.92 -1.13 11.84
N PHE A 52 3.74 -2.40 12.26
CA PHE A 52 2.89 -3.35 11.53
C PHE A 52 1.41 -2.96 11.55
N ILE A 53 0.91 -2.37 12.65
CA ILE A 53 -0.43 -1.79 12.68
C ILE A 53 -0.52 -0.66 11.64
N GLY A 54 0.46 0.23 11.61
CA GLY A 54 0.53 1.33 10.63
C GLY A 54 0.59 0.83 9.18
N VAL A 55 1.42 -0.17 8.89
CA VAL A 55 1.51 -0.80 7.57
C VAL A 55 0.17 -1.41 7.17
N GLY A 56 -0.52 -2.12 8.09
CA GLY A 56 -1.85 -2.66 7.83
C GLY A 56 -2.87 -1.57 7.45
N LEU A 57 -2.79 -0.39 8.08
CA LEU A 57 -3.64 0.75 7.72
C LEU A 57 -3.27 1.35 6.35
N VAL A 58 -1.98 1.43 6.03
CA VAL A 58 -1.51 1.89 4.71
C VAL A 58 -1.98 0.97 3.60
N GLU A 59 -1.95 -0.35 3.82
CA GLU A 59 -2.32 -1.36 2.82
C GLU A 59 -3.82 -1.50 2.58
N ALA A 60 -4.69 -0.95 3.44
CA ALA A 60 -6.14 -1.09 3.29
C ALA A 60 -6.66 -0.53 1.94
N LEU A 61 -6.20 0.65 1.53
CA LEU A 61 -6.62 1.28 0.27
C LEU A 61 -5.97 0.66 -0.98
N PRO A 62 -4.66 0.33 -0.97
CA PRO A 62 -4.03 -0.44 -2.05
C PRO A 62 -4.72 -1.77 -2.33
N LEU A 63 -5.05 -2.55 -1.28
CA LEU A 63 -5.74 -3.83 -1.44
C LEU A 63 -7.14 -3.65 -2.04
N LEU A 64 -7.91 -2.65 -1.58
CA LEU A 64 -9.20 -2.32 -2.19
C LEU A 64 -9.07 -1.94 -3.67
N THR A 65 -8.04 -1.17 -4.02
CA THR A 65 -7.79 -0.78 -5.40
C THR A 65 -7.43 -1.99 -6.27
N TRP A 66 -6.66 -2.93 -5.74
CA TRP A 66 -6.32 -4.18 -6.43
C TRP A 66 -7.56 -5.03 -6.69
N VAL A 67 -8.45 -5.16 -5.69
CA VAL A 67 -9.73 -5.87 -5.83
C VAL A 67 -10.61 -5.22 -6.90
N LEU A 68 -10.74 -3.90 -6.91
CA LEU A 68 -11.50 -3.18 -7.93
C LEU A 68 -10.91 -3.35 -9.34
N ALA A 69 -9.58 -3.31 -9.46
CA ALA A 69 -8.89 -3.53 -10.72
C ALA A 69 -9.16 -4.93 -11.28
N LEU A 70 -9.14 -5.97 -10.44
CA LEU A 70 -9.50 -7.33 -10.85
C LEU A 70 -10.96 -7.45 -11.27
N LEU A 71 -11.89 -6.93 -10.47
CA LEU A 71 -13.32 -6.96 -10.80
C LEU A 71 -13.55 -6.32 -12.17
N LEU A 72 -12.97 -5.15 -12.38
CA LEU A 72 -13.00 -4.44 -13.66
C LEU A 72 -12.37 -5.22 -14.82
N MET A 73 -11.47 -6.17 -14.58
CA MET A 73 -10.88 -7.00 -15.63
C MET A 73 -11.72 -8.24 -15.96
N PHE A 74 -12.44 -8.78 -14.97
CA PHE A 74 -13.16 -10.05 -15.10
C PHE A 74 -14.68 -9.92 -15.24
N THR A 75 -15.28 -8.75 -15.01
CA THR A 75 -16.73 -8.54 -15.12
C THR A 75 -17.16 -7.78 -16.37
N LYS A 76 -16.30 -7.70 -17.39
CA LYS A 76 -16.54 -6.95 -18.63
C LYS A 76 -16.47 -7.86 -19.84
#